data_AF-A0A9D1ESN6-F1
#
_entry.id   AF-A0A9D1ESN6-F1
#
_cell.length_a   1.000
_cell.length_b   1.000
_cell.length_c   1.000
_cell.angle_alpha   90.00
_cell.angle_beta   90.00
_cell.angle_gamma   90.00
#
_symmetry.space_group_name_H-M   'P 1'
#
loop_
_entity.id
_entity.type
_entity.pdbx_description
1 polymer ?
#
loop_
_entity_poly.entity_id
_entity_poly.type
_entity_poly.pdbx_seq_one_letter_code
_entity_poly.pdbx_strand_id
1 'polypeptide(L)'
;MKKKLVKWMNVLSIAAMLILVICQFTPYWQYEGGSGSINGYIWFPSHHTQLASYLEESVGTAVEMNDVIGMPILILVLAVIGLICCFRYFDGPATAIIAVIAGIVGLWGYLSGSIYSLGSPYGLHIALCAIILILGLVGTAAYVISQKQETVYA
;
A
#
# COMPACT_ATOMS: atom_id res chain seq x y z
N MET A 1 0.86 25.90 14.82
CA MET A 1 0.96 24.47 15.22
C MET A 1 0.27 23.52 14.25
N LYS A 2 -0.97 23.76 13.82
CA LYS A 2 -1.77 22.79 13.02
C LYS A 2 -1.29 22.55 11.58
N LYS A 3 -0.75 23.58 10.88
CA LYS A 3 -0.07 23.38 9.58
C LYS A 3 1.16 22.46 9.68
N LYS A 4 1.85 22.42 10.83
CA LYS A 4 2.95 21.46 11.06
C LYS A 4 2.41 20.03 11.21
N LEU A 5 1.25 19.85 11.82
CA LEU A 5 0.62 18.52 11.95
C LEU A 5 0.27 17.93 10.58
N VAL A 6 -0.36 18.70 9.69
CA VAL A 6 -0.68 18.25 8.31
C VAL A 6 0.59 17.82 7.57
N LYS A 7 1.66 18.61 7.67
CA LYS A 7 2.97 18.28 7.09
C LYS A 7 3.51 16.95 7.59
N TRP A 8 3.53 16.76 8.90
CA TRP A 8 3.99 15.50 9.49
C TRP A 8 3.12 14.32 9.08
N MET A 9 1.79 14.46 9.03
CA MET A 9 0.91 13.39 8.56
C MET A 9 1.16 13.04 7.10
N ASN A 10 1.39 14.03 6.23
CA ASN A 10 1.74 13.81 4.83
C ASN A 10 3.07 13.06 4.68
N VAL A 11 4.09 13.45 5.46
CA VAL A 11 5.40 12.77 5.49
C VAL A 11 5.29 11.33 6.00
N LEU A 12 4.56 11.10 7.09
CA LEU A 12 4.39 9.77 7.65
C LEU A 12 3.58 8.87 6.70
N SER A 13 2.54 9.42 6.05
CA SER A 13 1.74 8.69 5.08
C SER A 13 2.60 8.23 3.90
N ILE A 14 3.43 9.13 3.33
CA ILE A 14 4.29 8.75 2.22
C ILE A 14 5.38 7.77 2.64
N ALA A 15 5.97 7.95 3.83
CA ALA A 15 6.94 7.00 4.36
C ALA A 15 6.33 5.61 4.52
N ALA A 16 5.12 5.50 5.08
CA ALA A 16 4.41 4.24 5.23
C ALA A 16 4.06 3.60 3.87
N MET A 17 3.60 4.38 2.89
CA MET A 17 3.36 3.90 1.52
C MET A 17 4.64 3.37 0.85
N LEU A 18 5.77 4.06 1.02
CA LEU A 18 7.06 3.62 0.49
C LEU A 18 7.55 2.34 1.17
N ILE A 19 7.38 2.22 2.49
CA ILE A 19 7.69 0.99 3.23
C ILE A 19 6.85 -0.17 2.69
N LEU A 20 5.54 0.02 2.49
CA LEU A 20 4.67 -1.00 1.91
C LEU A 20 5.16 -1.44 0.52
N VAL A 21 5.52 -0.49 -0.35
CA VAL A 21 6.07 -0.81 -1.68
C VAL A 21 7.38 -1.60 -1.56
N ILE A 22 8.29 -1.20 -0.68
CA ILE A 22 9.55 -1.92 -0.45
C ILE A 22 9.27 -3.36 0.03
N CYS A 23 8.32 -3.55 0.94
CA CYS A 23 7.94 -4.87 1.42
C CYS A 23 7.46 -5.80 0.29
N GLN A 24 6.85 -5.27 -0.79
CA GLN A 24 6.45 -6.07 -1.95
C GLN A 24 7.62 -6.63 -2.77
N PHE A 25 8.84 -6.09 -2.60
CA PHE A 25 10.07 -6.63 -3.20
C PHE A 25 10.80 -7.63 -2.28
N THR A 26 10.41 -7.72 -1.00
CA THR A 26 10.98 -8.68 -0.06
C THR A 26 10.39 -10.09 -0.23
N PRO A 27 11.10 -11.16 0.19
CA PRO A 27 10.55 -12.51 0.19
C PRO A 27 9.18 -12.57 0.87
N TYR A 28 8.16 -13.00 0.13
CA TYR A 28 6.76 -13.00 0.56
C TYR A 28 6.24 -14.42 0.71
N TRP A 29 6.34 -15.22 -0.36
CA TRP A 29 5.99 -16.64 -0.34
C TRP A 29 7.25 -17.48 -0.15
N GLN A 30 7.12 -18.55 0.62
CA GLN A 30 8.15 -19.54 0.89
C GLN A 30 7.65 -20.87 0.34
N TYR A 31 8.44 -21.54 -0.51
CA TYR A 31 8.06 -22.78 -1.17
C TYR A 31 9.26 -23.71 -1.31
N GLU A 32 9.01 -24.99 -1.63
CA GLU A 32 10.09 -25.93 -1.91
C GLU A 32 10.88 -25.49 -3.15
N GLY A 33 12.12 -25.03 -2.94
CA GLY A 33 12.97 -24.45 -4.01
C GLY A 33 13.36 -22.99 -3.78
N GLY A 34 12.78 -22.31 -2.79
CA GLY A 34 13.25 -21.00 -2.35
C GLY A 34 12.14 -20.07 -1.87
N SER A 35 12.34 -18.79 -2.13
CA SER A 35 11.40 -17.74 -1.73
C SER A 35 11.14 -16.78 -2.88
N GLY A 36 9.90 -16.36 -3.05
CA GLY A 36 9.50 -15.39 -4.07
C GLY A 36 8.88 -14.14 -3.45
N SER A 37 9.20 -12.98 -4.01
CA SER A 37 8.52 -11.72 -3.68
C SER A 37 7.33 -11.49 -4.61
N ILE A 38 6.38 -10.66 -4.17
CA ILE A 38 5.20 -10.29 -4.99
C ILE A 38 5.66 -9.67 -6.31
N ASN A 39 6.53 -8.66 -6.23
CA ASN A 39 7.04 -8.00 -7.43
C ASN A 39 8.02 -8.88 -8.22
N GLY A 40 8.76 -9.79 -7.58
CA GLY A 40 9.58 -10.77 -8.31
C GLY A 40 8.72 -11.61 -9.26
N TYR A 41 7.59 -12.11 -8.76
CA TYR A 41 6.64 -12.91 -9.53
C TYR A 41 5.97 -12.12 -10.66
N ILE A 42 5.56 -10.88 -10.38
CA ILE A 42 4.89 -10.02 -11.37
C ILE A 42 5.82 -9.63 -12.53
N TRP A 43 7.05 -9.23 -12.21
CA TRP A 43 7.98 -8.69 -13.21
C TRP A 43 8.74 -9.78 -13.96
N PHE A 44 8.93 -10.96 -13.34
CA PHE A 44 9.69 -12.07 -13.90
C PHE A 44 8.97 -13.42 -13.70
N PRO A 45 7.73 -13.59 -14.19
CA PRO A 45 6.93 -14.80 -13.94
C PRO A 45 7.60 -16.07 -14.46
N SER A 46 8.33 -16.00 -15.59
CA SER A 46 9.06 -17.13 -16.18
C SER A 46 10.21 -17.64 -15.30
N HIS A 47 10.75 -16.82 -14.40
CA HIS A 47 11.78 -17.22 -13.45
C HIS A 47 11.19 -17.83 -12.17
N HIS A 48 9.87 -17.85 -12.02
CA HIS A 48 9.16 -18.25 -10.80
C HIS A 48 8.10 -19.32 -11.09
N THR A 49 8.41 -20.26 -12.00
CA THR A 49 7.52 -21.37 -12.35
C THR A 49 7.18 -22.28 -11.16
N GLN A 50 8.15 -22.54 -10.27
CA GLN A 50 7.92 -23.29 -9.04
C GLN A 50 6.99 -22.58 -8.06
N LEU A 51 7.07 -21.25 -7.99
CA LEU A 51 6.14 -20.44 -7.19
C LEU A 51 4.72 -20.53 -7.77
N ALA A 52 4.57 -20.44 -9.09
CA ALA A 52 3.27 -20.58 -9.74
C ALA A 52 2.62 -21.93 -9.38
N SER A 53 3.36 -23.03 -9.52
CA SER A 53 2.88 -24.37 -9.15
C SER A 53 2.51 -24.48 -7.66
N TYR A 54 3.33 -23.91 -6.77
CA TYR A 54 3.02 -23.85 -5.33
C TYR A 54 1.72 -23.10 -5.04
N LEU A 55 1.51 -21.95 -5.69
CA LEU A 55 0.31 -21.14 -5.50
C LEU A 55 -0.96 -21.86 -6.02
N GLU A 56 -0.87 -22.50 -7.19
CA GLU A 56 -1.97 -23.31 -7.75
C GLU A 56 -2.32 -24.48 -6.85
N GLU A 57 -1.32 -25.22 -6.37
CA GLU A 57 -1.52 -26.36 -5.46
C GLU A 57 -2.14 -25.92 -4.13
N SER A 58 -1.67 -24.79 -3.57
CA SER A 58 -2.12 -24.29 -2.27
C SER A 58 -3.54 -23.74 -2.31
N VAL A 59 -3.97 -23.14 -3.43
CA VAL A 59 -5.31 -22.55 -3.58
C VAL A 59 -6.31 -23.56 -4.14
N GLY A 60 -5.84 -24.64 -4.79
CA GLY A 60 -6.67 -25.70 -5.34
C GLY A 60 -7.37 -25.32 -6.66
N THR A 61 -7.00 -24.18 -7.26
CA THR A 61 -7.50 -23.69 -8.55
C THR A 61 -6.34 -23.13 -9.36
N ALA A 62 -6.50 -23.07 -10.69
CA ALA A 62 -5.56 -22.36 -11.54
C ALA A 62 -5.43 -20.91 -11.07
N VAL A 63 -4.19 -20.43 -10.90
CA VAL A 63 -3.87 -19.08 -10.47
C VAL A 63 -3.38 -18.32 -11.68
N GLU A 64 -4.15 -17.35 -12.14
CA GLU A 64 -3.69 -16.49 -13.22
C GLU A 64 -2.81 -15.37 -12.66
N MET A 65 -1.85 -14.91 -13.47
CA MET A 65 -1.02 -13.75 -13.11
C MET A 65 -1.87 -12.52 -12.77
N ASN A 66 -3.05 -12.39 -13.41
CA ASN A 66 -3.99 -11.30 -13.16
C ASN A 66 -4.54 -11.28 -11.73
N ASP A 67 -4.61 -12.44 -11.07
CA ASP A 67 -5.06 -12.55 -9.68
C ASP A 67 -4.06 -11.94 -8.69
N VAL A 68 -2.80 -11.81 -9.13
CA VAL A 68 -1.68 -11.32 -8.31
C VAL A 68 -1.22 -9.91 -8.72
N ILE A 69 -1.38 -9.52 -9.99
CA ILE A 69 -0.76 -8.29 -10.51
C ILE A 69 -1.52 -7.00 -10.14
N GLY A 70 -2.84 -7.06 -10.02
CA GLY A 70 -3.70 -5.87 -9.98
C GLY A 70 -3.43 -4.97 -8.77
N MET A 71 -3.49 -5.52 -7.56
CA MET A 71 -3.32 -4.75 -6.33
C MET A 71 -1.90 -4.16 -6.19
N PRO A 72 -0.80 -4.92 -6.38
CA PRO A 72 0.55 -4.40 -6.21
C PRO A 72 0.87 -3.26 -7.17
N ILE A 73 0.43 -3.34 -8.43
CA ILE A 73 0.58 -2.24 -9.39
C ILE A 73 -0.20 -1.00 -8.94
N LEU A 74 -1.45 -1.17 -8.48
CA LEU A 74 -2.25 -0.04 -7.98
C LEU A 74 -1.58 0.64 -6.78
N ILE A 75 -1.05 -0.13 -5.83
CA ILE A 75 -0.33 0.40 -4.67
C ILE A 75 0.94 1.15 -5.11
N LEU A 76 1.69 0.62 -6.07
CA LEU A 76 2.86 1.29 -6.62
C LEU A 76 2.48 2.64 -7.25
N VAL A 77 1.45 2.66 -8.09
CA VAL A 77 0.96 3.89 -8.74
C VAL A 77 0.49 4.91 -7.70
N LEU A 78 -0.28 4.48 -6.70
CA LEU A 78 -0.76 5.36 -5.63
C LEU A 78 0.39 5.90 -4.76
N ALA A 79 1.42 5.10 -4.48
CA ALA A 79 2.61 5.57 -3.77
C ALA A 79 3.36 6.64 -4.57
N VAL A 80 3.52 6.46 -5.89
CA VAL A 80 4.14 7.46 -6.77
C VAL A 80 3.31 8.75 -6.83
N ILE A 81 1.99 8.66 -7.01
CA ILE A 81 1.11 9.83 -6.98
C ILE A 81 1.19 10.52 -5.61
N GLY A 82 1.17 9.76 -4.52
CA GLY A 82 1.31 10.27 -3.17
C GLY A 82 2.62 11.02 -2.95
N LEU A 83 3.72 10.51 -3.53
CA LEU A 83 5.04 11.16 -3.48
C LEU A 83 5.02 12.51 -4.22
N ILE A 84 4.46 12.53 -5.43
CA ILE A 84 4.30 13.76 -6.23
C ILE A 84 3.44 14.77 -5.49
N CYS A 85 2.31 14.33 -4.92
CA CYS A 85 1.44 15.18 -4.11
C CYS A 85 2.15 15.72 -2.88
N CYS A 86 2.98 14.92 -2.22
CA CYS A 86 3.76 15.35 -1.07
C CYS A 86 4.73 16.47 -1.44
N PHE A 87 5.46 16.33 -2.55
CA PHE A 87 6.39 17.38 -3.00
C PHE A 87 5.68 18.64 -3.52
N ARG A 88 4.57 18.49 -4.26
CA ARG A 88 3.91 19.63 -4.93
C ARG A 88 2.88 20.36 -4.06
N TYR A 89 2.24 19.64 -3.15
CA TYR A 89 1.13 20.08 -2.31
C TYR A 89 1.37 19.69 -0.84
N PHE A 90 2.60 19.88 -0.36
CA PHE A 90 3.05 19.48 0.98
C PHE A 90 2.14 19.95 2.12
N ASP A 91 1.53 21.13 1.97
CA ASP A 91 0.67 21.78 2.96
C ASP A 91 -0.83 21.47 2.75
N GLY A 92 -1.15 20.75 1.68
CA GLY A 92 -2.52 20.44 1.24
C GLY A 92 -3.01 19.05 1.68
N PRO A 93 -4.30 18.76 1.42
CA PRO A 93 -4.90 17.48 1.78
C PRO A 93 -4.60 16.38 0.77
N ALA A 94 -4.00 16.70 -0.39
CA ALA A 94 -3.85 15.79 -1.52
C ALA A 94 -3.13 14.48 -1.12
N THR A 95 -1.98 14.58 -0.44
CA THR A 95 -1.22 13.39 0.02
C THR A 95 -2.02 12.56 1.01
N ALA A 96 -2.74 13.19 1.93
CA ALA A 96 -3.58 12.50 2.90
C ALA A 96 -4.76 11.77 2.23
N ILE A 97 -5.39 12.39 1.23
CA ILE A 97 -6.46 11.77 0.43
C ILE A 97 -5.93 10.56 -0.34
N ILE A 98 -4.77 10.70 -0.99
CA ILE A 98 -4.13 9.58 -1.70
C ILE A 98 -3.77 8.45 -0.73
N ALA A 99 -3.31 8.78 0.47
CA ALA A 99 -3.06 7.78 1.51
C ALA A 99 -4.34 7.05 1.95
N VAL A 100 -5.48 7.75 2.09
CA VAL A 100 -6.77 7.08 2.35
C VAL A 100 -7.11 6.09 1.23
N ILE A 101 -6.99 6.52 -0.03
CA ILE A 101 -7.27 5.66 -1.18
C ILE A 101 -6.33 4.45 -1.20
N ALA A 102 -5.03 4.65 -0.99
CA ALA A 102 -4.04 3.58 -0.93
C ALA A 102 -4.30 2.59 0.21
N GLY A 103 -4.68 3.08 1.38
CA GLY A 103 -5.05 2.25 2.52
C GLY A 103 -6.27 1.38 2.23
N ILE A 104 -7.32 1.94 1.62
CA ILE A 104 -8.53 1.18 1.21
C ILE A 104 -8.20 0.14 0.15
N VAL A 105 -7.50 0.53 -0.92
CA VAL A 105 -7.13 -0.36 -2.02
C VAL A 105 -6.25 -1.50 -1.52
N GLY A 106 -5.28 -1.20 -0.65
CA GLY A 106 -4.39 -2.20 -0.07
C GLY A 106 -5.14 -3.18 0.81
N LEU A 107 -5.97 -2.70 1.75
CA LEU A 107 -6.78 -3.56 2.60
C LEU A 107 -7.72 -4.44 1.76
N TRP A 108 -8.42 -3.86 0.80
CA TRP A 108 -9.32 -4.61 -0.06
C TRP A 108 -8.58 -5.70 -0.84
N GLY A 109 -7.45 -5.37 -1.49
CA GLY A 109 -6.74 -6.32 -2.32
C GLY A 109 -6.01 -7.43 -1.53
N TYR A 110 -5.43 -7.12 -0.37
CA TYR A 110 -4.82 -8.15 0.49
C TYR A 110 -5.89 -9.05 1.12
N LEU A 111 -7.05 -8.52 1.53
CA LEU A 111 -8.10 -9.32 2.17
C LEU A 111 -8.95 -10.13 1.18
N SER A 112 -9.07 -9.68 -0.08
CA SER A 112 -9.89 -10.38 -1.09
C SER A 112 -9.18 -11.53 -1.78
N GLY A 113 -7.85 -11.49 -1.90
CA GLY A 113 -7.06 -12.53 -2.55
C GLY A 113 -6.53 -13.58 -1.57
N SER A 114 -7.05 -14.81 -1.64
CA SER A 114 -6.55 -15.95 -0.85
C SER A 114 -5.06 -16.23 -1.07
N ILE A 115 -4.53 -15.92 -2.25
CA ILE A 115 -3.11 -16.08 -2.60
C ILE A 115 -2.18 -15.26 -1.68
N TYR A 116 -2.61 -14.07 -1.26
CA TYR A 116 -1.78 -13.21 -0.41
C TYR A 116 -1.69 -13.72 1.03
N SER A 117 -2.71 -14.41 1.52
CA SER A 117 -2.69 -14.95 2.89
C SER A 117 -1.68 -16.09 3.08
N LEU A 118 -1.21 -16.70 1.98
CA LEU A 118 -0.14 -17.69 1.96
C LEU A 118 1.25 -17.10 2.21
N GLY A 119 1.40 -15.77 2.18
CA GLY A 119 2.68 -15.11 2.41
C GLY A 119 3.01 -14.95 3.88
N SER A 120 4.27 -15.17 4.26
CA SER A 120 4.70 -15.03 5.66
C SER A 120 4.56 -13.59 6.21
N PRO A 121 4.76 -12.50 5.44
CA PRO A 121 4.56 -11.14 5.95
C PRO A 121 3.14 -10.61 5.65
N TYR A 122 2.15 -11.49 5.39
CA TYR A 122 0.77 -11.08 5.08
C TYR A 122 0.20 -10.12 6.13
N GLY A 123 0.30 -10.47 7.42
CA GLY A 123 -0.17 -9.63 8.52
C GLY A 123 0.51 -8.25 8.58
N LEU A 124 1.79 -8.18 8.22
CA LEU A 124 2.54 -6.91 8.15
C LEU A 124 1.98 -6.00 7.05
N HIS A 125 1.65 -6.54 5.89
CA HIS A 125 1.10 -5.76 4.79
C HIS A 125 -0.29 -5.21 5.13
N ILE A 126 -1.16 -6.04 5.74
CA ILE A 126 -2.46 -5.60 6.26
C ILE A 126 -2.28 -4.47 7.29
N ALA A 127 -1.36 -4.64 8.24
CA ALA A 127 -1.08 -3.64 9.27
C ALA A 127 -0.58 -2.32 8.67
N LEU A 128 0.33 -2.38 7.69
CA LEU A 128 0.82 -1.19 6.98
C LEU A 128 -0.30 -0.48 6.22
N CYS A 129 -1.17 -1.21 5.51
CA CYS A 129 -2.33 -0.62 4.84
C CYS A 129 -3.29 0.07 5.83
N ALA A 130 -3.53 -0.54 7.00
CA ALA A 130 -4.34 0.06 8.06
C ALA A 130 -3.69 1.33 8.63
N ILE A 131 -2.36 1.31 8.86
CA ILE A 131 -1.61 2.49 9.32
C ILE A 131 -1.70 3.62 8.29
N ILE A 132 -1.49 3.33 7.01
CA ILE A 132 -1.61 4.29 5.90
C ILE A 132 -3.01 4.92 5.88
N LEU A 133 -4.06 4.10 6.03
CA LEU A 133 -5.45 4.58 6.10
C LEU A 133 -5.68 5.52 7.28
N ILE A 134 -5.25 5.13 8.48
CA ILE A 134 -5.39 5.94 9.70
C ILE A 134 -4.66 7.27 9.55
N LEU A 135 -3.41 7.25 9.05
CA LEU A 135 -2.63 8.46 8.82
C LEU A 135 -3.31 9.38 7.80
N GLY A 136 -3.85 8.83 6.71
CA GLY A 136 -4.61 9.59 5.72
C GLY A 136 -5.89 10.22 6.29
N LEU A 137 -6.64 9.49 7.10
CA LEU A 137 -7.86 9.99 7.75
C LEU A 137 -7.53 11.11 8.76
N VAL A 138 -6.53 10.89 9.61
CA VAL A 138 -6.06 11.90 10.59
C VAL A 138 -5.52 13.13 9.87
N GLY A 139 -4.73 12.96 8.81
CA GLY A 139 -4.21 14.06 8.00
C GLY A 139 -5.31 14.89 7.34
N THR A 140 -6.32 14.22 6.77
CA THR A 140 -7.47 14.88 6.15
C THR A 140 -8.31 15.63 7.18
N ALA A 141 -8.60 15.02 8.33
CA ALA A 141 -9.33 15.66 9.42
C ALA A 141 -8.57 16.89 9.98
N ALA A 142 -7.25 16.76 10.17
CA ALA A 142 -6.40 17.86 10.62
C ALA A 142 -6.43 19.04 9.65
N TYR A 143 -6.44 18.77 8.34
CA TYR A 143 -6.58 19.80 7.32
C TYR A 143 -7.92 20.53 7.41
N VAL A 144 -9.04 19.79 7.46
CA VAL A 144 -10.40 20.38 7.56
C VAL A 144 -10.56 21.25 8.80
N ILE A 145 -10.06 20.78 9.96
CA ILE A 145 -10.10 21.54 11.21
C ILE A 145 -9.26 22.82 11.09
N SER A 146 -8.13 22.78 10.39
CA SER A 146 -7.29 23.96 10.20
C SER A 146 -7.97 25.03 9.34
N GLN A 147 -8.71 24.63 8.30
CA GLN A 147 -9.45 25.54 7.42
C GLN A 147 -10.62 26.22 8.13
N LYS A 148 -11.41 25.46 8.91
CA LYS A 148 -12.56 26.01 9.67
C LYS A 148 -12.16 27.09 10.68
N GLN A 149 -10.95 27.05 11.21
CA GLN A 149 -10.50 28.08 12.16
C GLN A 149 -10.01 29.34 11.45
N GLU A 150 -9.39 29.21 10.28
CA GLU A 150 -8.98 30.38 9.49
C GLU A 150 -10.20 31.22 9.06
N THR A 151 -11.36 30.60 8.80
CA THR A 151 -12.60 31.32 8.46
C THR A 151 -13.35 31.93 9.65
N VAL A 152 -13.12 31.47 10.89
CA VAL A 152 -13.81 32.00 12.09
C VAL A 152 -13.06 33.19 12.69
N TYR A 153 -11.75 33.29 12.46
CA TYR A 153 -10.89 34.36 12.98
C TYR A 153 -10.40 35.34 11.91
N ALA A 154 -10.94 35.25 10.68
CA ALA A 154 -10.76 36.23 9.61
C ALA A 154 -11.96 37.18 9.57
#